data_AF-A0A9E3U5G4-F1
#
_entry.id   AF-A0A9E3U5G4-F1
#
_cell.length_a   1.000
_cell.length_b   1.000
_cell.length_c   1.000
_cell.angle_alpha   90.00
_cell.angle_beta   90.00
_cell.angle_gamma   90.00
#
_symmetry.space_group_name_H-M   'P 1'
#
loop_
_entity.id
_entity.type
_entity.pdbx_description
1 polymer ?
#
loop_
_entity_poly.entity_id
_entity_poly.type
_entity_poly.pdbx_seq_one_letter_code
_entity_poly.pdbx_strand_id
1 'polypeptide(L)'
;MRRWLVTLAACLGCSTAHDPPRHAPAPPSATTIASDAGDAGDAGGASDAALAGDKLVPDEAVGPLLARLSENPGSFPSENYVTNETSLLHVAPTLRDPRLRGRAYVGVGPEQSYTYLAMLEPRVAYVVDIRRGNFLEHLMFRGCFEAGETRAAFLTALLSRRPRSIAETAGAGFAPLDAALRGVTADAALRDEGVARTRAVLDRLAVVRAAGDDKEIARIHEAFAKHGLSIAYTMLNSDRKYPTLAENFAARDPDGAPASFLASEETYARVRRLVLANRVLPVVGDFGGSHSLRAVADDMRARNLLLGVFYTSNVEQYLFESRKHGAFAGSVGAMPYDEQSRLVRVWFDQGRPHPAQRPGHRTTQITVPVTAFLDRAAKKPFRSYWDVVTRAE
;
A
#
# COMPACT_ATOMS: atom_id res chain seq x y z
N MET A 1 38.09 38.68 10.69
CA MET A 1 39.26 37.78 10.89
C MET A 1 39.21 37.21 12.30
N ARG A 2 39.56 35.92 12.47
CA ARG A 2 39.73 35.15 13.73
C ARG A 2 38.41 34.74 14.42
N ARG A 3 37.87 33.52 14.19
CA ARG A 3 38.25 32.18 14.72
C ARG A 3 38.53 32.17 16.23
N TRP A 4 37.61 31.55 16.98
CA TRP A 4 37.84 31.01 18.32
C TRP A 4 37.34 29.56 18.37
N LEU A 5 38.30 28.66 18.59
CA LEU A 5 38.17 27.27 19.03
C LEU A 5 38.05 27.26 20.56
N VAL A 6 37.20 26.39 21.12
CA VAL A 6 37.33 25.76 22.45
C VAL A 6 36.44 24.51 22.44
N THR A 7 36.69 23.33 23.01
CA THR A 7 37.85 22.48 23.35
C THR A 7 37.23 21.15 23.80
N LEU A 8 37.75 20.03 23.32
CA LEU A 8 37.40 18.67 23.79
C LEU A 8 38.12 18.40 25.12
N ALA A 9 37.42 17.87 26.13
CA ALA A 9 38.04 17.39 27.36
C ALA A 9 37.91 15.86 27.45
N ALA A 10 39.06 15.19 27.45
CA ALA A 10 39.24 13.77 27.76
C ALA A 10 39.82 13.65 29.17
N CYS A 11 39.34 12.66 29.94
CA CYS A 11 40.02 12.19 31.15
C CYS A 11 40.28 10.68 31.01
N LEU A 12 41.53 10.30 31.24
CA LEU A 12 42.11 8.96 31.28
C LEU A 12 42.49 8.60 32.73
N GLY A 13 42.49 7.30 33.02
CA GLY A 13 43.16 6.67 34.17
C GLY A 13 42.46 5.33 34.50
N CYS A 14 42.87 4.17 33.98
CA CYS A 14 44.08 3.33 34.21
C CYS A 14 43.83 2.13 35.14
N SER A 15 44.40 0.98 34.74
CA SER A 15 44.61 -0.33 35.41
C SER A 15 43.61 -1.43 35.01
N THR A 16 43.96 -2.69 34.71
CA THR A 16 45.21 -3.49 34.64
C THR A 16 44.96 -4.77 33.81
N ALA A 17 46.02 -5.54 33.53
CA ALA A 17 46.17 -6.60 32.52
C ALA A 17 45.34 -7.92 32.66
N HIS A 18 44.99 -8.43 31.47
CA HIS A 18 44.91 -9.81 30.92
C HIS A 18 44.88 -11.06 31.83
N ASP A 19 43.90 -11.95 31.55
CA ASP A 19 44.08 -13.42 31.50
C ASP A 19 43.00 -14.10 30.59
N PRO A 20 43.32 -15.16 29.81
CA PRO A 20 42.41 -15.79 28.83
C PRO A 20 41.58 -16.97 29.41
N PRO A 21 40.49 -17.41 28.73
CA PRO A 21 39.55 -18.38 29.30
C PRO A 21 40.02 -19.84 29.17
N ARG A 22 39.72 -20.64 30.20
CA ARG A 22 39.98 -22.08 30.29
C ARG A 22 38.80 -22.92 29.77
N HIS A 23 39.12 -24.03 29.12
CA HIS A 23 38.21 -25.00 28.52
C HIS A 23 37.87 -26.22 29.41
N ALA A 24 36.70 -26.80 29.11
CA ALA A 24 36.23 -28.20 29.25
C ALA A 24 35.66 -28.67 30.61
N PRO A 25 34.75 -29.69 30.69
CA PRO A 25 34.46 -30.76 29.70
C PRO A 25 32.96 -31.14 29.44
N ALA A 26 32.72 -31.96 28.41
CA ALA A 26 31.47 -32.71 28.14
C ALA A 26 31.53 -34.12 28.77
N PRO A 27 30.39 -34.80 29.09
CA PRO A 27 29.80 -35.85 28.22
C PRO A 27 28.29 -36.13 28.51
N PRO A 28 27.63 -37.27 28.13
CA PRO A 28 27.85 -38.26 27.05
C PRO A 28 26.63 -38.42 26.09
N SER A 29 26.87 -39.17 25.01
CA SER A 29 25.87 -39.68 24.06
C SER A 29 24.86 -40.64 24.70
N ALA A 30 23.59 -40.57 24.27
CA ALA A 30 22.59 -41.60 24.53
C ALA A 30 21.84 -41.97 23.25
N THR A 31 21.74 -43.28 23.09
CA THR A 31 21.19 -44.09 22.01
C THR A 31 19.67 -43.91 21.84
N THR A 32 19.22 -44.09 20.60
CA THR A 32 17.86 -44.26 20.09
C THR A 32 16.87 -44.98 21.01
N ILE A 33 15.68 -44.38 21.15
CA ILE A 33 14.40 -45.09 21.39
C ILE A 33 13.39 -44.58 20.36
N ALA A 34 12.75 -45.51 19.65
CA ALA A 34 11.66 -45.25 18.71
C ALA A 34 10.30 -45.54 19.36
N SER A 35 9.26 -44.92 18.77
CA SER A 35 7.79 -45.00 19.02
C SER A 35 7.31 -44.35 20.33
N ASP A 36 6.20 -43.61 20.38
CA ASP A 36 4.99 -43.70 19.55
C ASP A 36 4.21 -42.37 19.46
N ALA A 37 3.31 -42.31 18.48
CA ALA A 37 2.58 -41.16 17.98
C ALA A 37 1.65 -40.43 18.98
N GLY A 38 1.54 -39.12 18.78
CA GLY A 38 0.55 -38.24 19.42
C GLY A 38 0.33 -37.01 18.55
N ASP A 39 -0.62 -37.13 17.63
CA ASP A 39 -1.03 -36.14 16.62
C ASP A 39 -1.56 -34.85 17.28
N ALA A 40 -0.76 -33.78 17.20
CA ALA A 40 -1.21 -32.42 17.47
C ALA A 40 -1.35 -31.71 16.11
N GLY A 41 -2.47 -32.01 15.45
CA GLY A 41 -2.85 -31.49 14.15
C GLY A 41 -2.89 -29.96 14.11
N ASP A 42 -2.03 -29.44 13.25
CA ASP A 42 -2.21 -28.31 12.33
C ASP A 42 -3.55 -27.54 12.42
N ALA A 43 -3.57 -26.48 13.23
CA ALA A 43 -4.61 -25.44 13.17
C ALA A 43 -4.15 -24.19 12.39
N GLY A 44 -2.92 -24.19 11.86
CA GLY A 44 -2.31 -23.05 11.15
C GLY A 44 -2.48 -23.12 9.62
N GLY A 45 -2.37 -24.32 9.05
CA GLY A 45 -2.43 -24.56 7.60
C GLY A 45 -3.83 -24.52 7.00
N ALA A 46 -4.86 -24.81 7.78
CA ALA A 46 -6.25 -24.83 7.30
C ALA A 46 -6.78 -23.43 6.93
N SER A 47 -6.27 -22.35 7.55
CA SER A 47 -6.76 -20.99 7.30
C SER A 47 -6.20 -20.37 6.01
N ASP A 48 -4.96 -20.72 5.64
CA ASP A 48 -4.31 -20.24 4.41
C ASP A 48 -4.82 -20.99 3.17
N ALA A 49 -5.13 -22.27 3.29
CA ALA A 49 -5.75 -23.06 2.22
C ALA A 49 -7.20 -22.62 1.95
N ALA A 50 -7.96 -22.23 2.99
CA ALA A 50 -9.34 -21.75 2.84
C ALA A 50 -9.44 -20.38 2.14
N LEU A 51 -8.38 -19.56 2.16
CA LEU A 51 -8.32 -18.28 1.43
C LEU A 51 -7.99 -18.43 -0.06
N ALA A 52 -7.44 -19.58 -0.46
CA ALA A 52 -6.90 -19.80 -1.81
C ALA A 52 -7.95 -20.25 -2.85
N GLY A 53 -9.15 -20.64 -2.42
CA GLY A 53 -10.23 -21.09 -3.32
C GLY A 53 -11.50 -20.24 -3.30
N ASP A 54 -11.83 -19.65 -2.15
CA ASP A 54 -13.10 -18.94 -1.99
C ASP A 54 -12.97 -17.43 -2.15
N LYS A 55 -13.64 -16.92 -3.18
CA LYS A 55 -13.85 -15.49 -3.36
C LYS A 55 -14.60 -14.93 -2.15
N LEU A 56 -14.12 -13.81 -1.61
CA LEU A 56 -14.79 -13.10 -0.52
C LEU A 56 -16.22 -12.66 -0.89
N VAL A 57 -16.42 -12.37 -2.18
CA VAL A 57 -17.67 -11.99 -2.80
C VAL A 57 -17.72 -12.68 -4.17
N PRO A 58 -18.80 -13.36 -4.58
CA PRO A 58 -18.95 -13.86 -5.95
C PRO A 58 -18.82 -12.74 -6.98
N ASP A 59 -18.39 -13.04 -8.21
CA ASP A 59 -18.07 -12.01 -9.21
C ASP A 59 -19.28 -11.10 -9.48
N GLU A 60 -20.44 -11.71 -9.71
CA GLU A 60 -21.70 -11.04 -10.00
C GLU A 60 -22.21 -10.15 -8.86
N ALA A 61 -21.71 -10.35 -7.63
CA ALA A 61 -22.06 -9.56 -6.47
C ALA A 61 -21.06 -8.43 -6.18
N VAL A 62 -19.89 -8.40 -6.86
CA VAL A 62 -18.89 -7.35 -6.65
C VAL A 62 -19.42 -5.99 -7.08
N GLY A 63 -19.91 -5.83 -8.31
CA GLY A 63 -20.42 -4.56 -8.83
C GLY A 63 -21.56 -3.96 -8.00
N PRO A 64 -22.59 -4.73 -7.62
CA PRO A 64 -23.61 -4.28 -6.67
C PRO A 64 -23.05 -3.85 -5.31
N LEU A 65 -22.06 -4.57 -4.78
CA LEU A 65 -21.37 -4.17 -3.55
C LEU A 65 -20.64 -2.83 -3.74
N LEU A 66 -19.85 -2.69 -4.82
CA LEU A 66 -19.11 -1.46 -5.11
C LEU A 66 -20.05 -0.26 -5.29
N ALA A 67 -21.19 -0.45 -5.95
CA ALA A 67 -22.22 0.59 -6.11
C ALA A 67 -22.83 1.01 -4.76
N ARG A 68 -23.10 0.04 -3.87
CA ARG A 68 -23.60 0.32 -2.51
C ARG A 68 -22.59 1.07 -1.64
N LEU A 69 -21.32 0.71 -1.75
CA LEU A 69 -20.23 1.34 -0.98
C LEU A 69 -19.86 2.74 -1.51
N SER A 70 -20.03 2.96 -2.81
CA SER A 70 -19.61 4.20 -3.47
C SER A 70 -20.63 5.33 -3.35
N GLU A 71 -20.15 6.55 -3.53
CA GLU A 71 -20.95 7.77 -3.68
C GLU A 71 -20.61 8.48 -5.00
N ASN A 72 -21.23 9.66 -5.22
CA ASN A 72 -20.95 10.46 -6.42
C ASN A 72 -19.47 10.88 -6.45
N PRO A 73 -18.78 10.77 -7.60
CA PRO A 73 -17.39 11.16 -7.71
C PRO A 73 -17.22 12.67 -7.54
N GLY A 74 -16.13 13.06 -6.89
CA GLY A 74 -15.63 14.43 -6.91
C GLY A 74 -14.52 14.62 -7.96
N SER A 75 -13.84 15.75 -7.87
CA SER A 75 -12.77 16.13 -8.80
C SER A 75 -11.43 16.30 -8.10
N PHE A 76 -10.35 16.00 -8.80
CA PHE A 76 -8.99 16.35 -8.42
C PHE A 76 -8.31 17.06 -9.60
N PRO A 77 -7.54 18.13 -9.37
CA PRO A 77 -7.08 19.04 -10.43
C PRO A 77 -5.98 18.47 -11.35
N SER A 78 -5.45 17.27 -11.07
CA SER A 78 -4.37 16.68 -11.87
C SER A 78 -4.64 15.19 -12.12
N GLU A 79 -4.29 14.73 -13.32
CA GLU A 79 -4.41 13.33 -13.70
C GLU A 79 -3.18 12.57 -13.21
N ASN A 80 -3.35 11.84 -12.11
CA ASN A 80 -2.26 11.12 -11.45
C ASN A 80 -2.63 9.67 -11.21
N TYR A 81 -1.76 8.78 -11.68
CA TYR A 81 -1.91 7.32 -11.72
C TYR A 81 -0.92 6.60 -10.78
N VAL A 82 0.01 7.34 -10.17
CA VAL A 82 1.05 6.76 -9.33
C VAL A 82 1.28 7.60 -8.09
N THR A 83 1.72 6.94 -7.01
CA THR A 83 2.15 7.64 -5.79
C THR A 83 3.37 8.53 -6.06
N ASN A 84 3.49 9.58 -5.26
CA ASN A 84 4.61 10.52 -5.29
C ASN A 84 5.35 10.60 -3.95
N GLU A 85 5.14 9.60 -3.10
CA GLU A 85 5.64 9.54 -1.74
C GLU A 85 7.07 8.98 -1.70
N THR A 86 8.04 9.86 -1.55
CA THR A 86 9.44 9.44 -1.36
C THR A 86 9.65 8.56 -0.13
N SER A 87 8.76 8.62 0.87
CA SER A 87 8.80 7.87 2.12
C SER A 87 7.96 6.59 2.10
N LEU A 88 7.52 6.14 0.92
CA LEU A 88 6.58 5.03 0.68
C LEU A 88 6.73 3.83 1.65
N LEU A 89 7.97 3.41 1.94
CA LEU A 89 8.28 2.21 2.72
C LEU A 89 8.71 2.48 4.17
N HIS A 90 8.69 3.73 4.64
CA HIS A 90 9.09 4.04 6.03
C HIS A 90 8.16 3.38 7.06
N VAL A 91 6.91 3.10 6.69
CA VAL A 91 5.94 2.41 7.53
C VAL A 91 6.01 0.88 7.47
N ALA A 92 6.89 0.31 6.64
CA ALA A 92 6.99 -1.14 6.47
C ALA A 92 7.14 -1.91 7.79
N PRO A 93 7.94 -1.46 8.78
CA PRO A 93 8.00 -2.12 10.08
C PRO A 93 6.65 -2.21 10.80
N THR A 94 5.83 -1.15 10.73
CA THR A 94 4.49 -1.17 11.31
C THR A 94 3.54 -2.07 10.54
N LEU A 95 3.59 -2.04 9.20
CA LEU A 95 2.68 -2.83 8.37
C LEU A 95 2.96 -4.34 8.42
N ARG A 96 4.16 -4.75 8.83
CA ARG A 96 4.53 -6.16 9.02
C ARG A 96 4.16 -6.72 10.40
N ASP A 97 3.56 -5.92 11.29
CA ASP A 97 3.08 -6.39 12.59
C ASP A 97 2.07 -7.54 12.39
N PRO A 98 2.35 -8.76 12.89
CA PRO A 98 1.48 -9.91 12.71
C PRO A 98 0.05 -9.70 13.22
N ARG A 99 -0.14 -8.81 14.20
CA ARG A 99 -1.46 -8.49 14.76
C ARG A 99 -2.37 -7.77 13.77
N LEU A 100 -1.81 -7.19 12.70
CA LEU A 100 -2.57 -6.53 11.64
C LEU A 100 -3.04 -7.48 10.53
N ARG A 101 -2.50 -8.71 10.47
CA ARG A 101 -2.86 -9.68 9.43
C ARG A 101 -4.32 -10.12 9.50
N GLY A 102 -4.94 -10.36 8.35
CA GLY A 102 -6.33 -10.81 8.28
C GLY A 102 -7.37 -9.76 8.72
N ARG A 103 -6.96 -8.52 9.00
CA ARG A 103 -7.88 -7.40 9.29
C ARG A 103 -8.32 -6.68 8.03
N ALA A 104 -9.17 -5.67 8.14
CA ALA A 104 -9.53 -4.80 7.03
C ALA A 104 -8.43 -3.76 6.78
N TYR A 105 -8.11 -3.50 5.51
CA TYR A 105 -7.39 -2.31 5.06
C TYR A 105 -8.39 -1.31 4.49
N VAL A 106 -8.26 -0.04 4.86
CA VAL A 106 -8.95 1.07 4.21
C VAL A 106 -7.88 2.06 3.77
N GLY A 107 -7.94 2.58 2.55
CA GLY A 107 -7.05 3.68 2.22
C GLY A 107 -7.23 4.25 0.84
N VAL A 108 -6.60 5.40 0.61
CA VAL A 108 -6.56 6.03 -0.71
C VAL A 108 -5.56 5.32 -1.63
N GLY A 109 -5.87 5.27 -2.92
CA GLY A 109 -5.01 4.70 -3.96
C GLY A 109 -3.92 5.66 -4.45
N PRO A 110 -3.23 5.35 -5.56
CA PRO A 110 -3.41 4.17 -6.42
C PRO A 110 -2.55 2.95 -6.01
N GLU A 111 -1.40 2.75 -6.64
CA GLU A 111 -0.67 1.49 -6.67
C GLU A 111 0.09 1.16 -5.39
N GLN A 112 0.44 2.17 -4.60
CA GLN A 112 1.10 2.00 -3.31
C GLN A 112 0.30 1.13 -2.34
N SER A 113 -1.03 1.14 -2.46
CA SER A 113 -1.89 0.27 -1.67
C SER A 113 -1.49 -1.19 -1.82
N TYR A 114 -1.16 -1.69 -3.02
CA TYR A 114 -0.77 -3.08 -3.26
C TYR A 114 0.53 -3.46 -2.54
N THR A 115 1.49 -2.53 -2.45
CA THR A 115 2.71 -2.70 -1.65
C THR A 115 2.36 -2.85 -0.15
N TYR A 116 1.36 -2.12 0.34
CA TYR A 116 0.88 -2.29 1.72
C TYR A 116 0.11 -3.59 1.92
N LEU A 117 -0.72 -3.98 0.95
CA LEU A 117 -1.48 -5.24 1.01
C LEU A 117 -0.55 -6.45 1.06
N ALA A 118 0.60 -6.38 0.40
CA ALA A 118 1.62 -7.42 0.45
C ALA A 118 2.20 -7.64 1.86
N MET A 119 2.28 -6.59 2.68
CA MET A 119 2.77 -6.66 4.05
C MET A 119 1.66 -7.05 5.04
N LEU A 120 0.47 -6.50 4.81
CA LEU A 120 -0.67 -6.64 5.71
C LEU A 120 -1.46 -7.92 5.53
N GLU A 121 -1.50 -8.48 4.32
CA GLU A 121 -2.31 -9.66 3.97
C GLU A 121 -3.75 -9.56 4.54
N PRO A 122 -4.50 -8.49 4.20
CA PRO A 122 -5.78 -8.23 4.82
C PRO A 122 -6.85 -9.22 4.34
N ARG A 123 -7.89 -9.42 5.16
CA ARG A 123 -9.07 -10.19 4.75
C ARG A 123 -9.82 -9.50 3.61
N VAL A 124 -9.85 -8.17 3.64
CA VAL A 124 -10.46 -7.27 2.65
C VAL A 124 -9.73 -5.92 2.65
N ALA A 125 -9.56 -5.33 1.47
CA ALA A 125 -8.99 -4.02 1.25
C ALA A 125 -10.00 -3.12 0.52
N TYR A 126 -10.41 -2.04 1.17
CA TYR A 126 -11.23 -0.98 0.57
C TYR A 126 -10.30 0.13 0.10
N VAL A 127 -10.17 0.29 -1.21
CA VAL A 127 -9.38 1.38 -1.79
C VAL A 127 -10.33 2.52 -2.16
N VAL A 128 -10.38 3.54 -1.31
CA VAL A 128 -11.37 4.62 -1.37
C VAL A 128 -10.71 5.87 -1.93
N ASP A 129 -11.18 6.36 -3.07
CA ASP A 129 -10.69 7.59 -3.70
C ASP A 129 -11.87 8.42 -4.20
N ILE A 130 -11.74 9.74 -4.17
CA ILE A 130 -12.80 10.66 -4.58
C ILE A 130 -13.07 10.59 -6.10
N ARG A 131 -12.12 10.08 -6.89
CA ARG A 131 -12.16 10.08 -8.36
C ARG A 131 -12.71 8.76 -8.90
N ARG A 132 -13.64 8.86 -9.84
CA ARG A 132 -14.06 7.72 -10.67
C ARG A 132 -12.91 7.12 -11.49
N GLY A 133 -11.96 7.95 -11.94
CA GLY A 133 -10.78 7.48 -12.67
C GLY A 133 -9.91 6.52 -11.86
N ASN A 134 -9.71 6.78 -10.56
CA ASN A 134 -8.95 5.87 -9.70
C ASN A 134 -9.68 4.55 -9.46
N PHE A 135 -11.01 4.57 -9.31
CA PHE A 135 -11.81 3.34 -9.28
C PHE A 135 -11.58 2.48 -10.53
N LEU A 136 -11.63 3.09 -11.72
CA LEU A 136 -11.41 2.39 -13.00
C LEU A 136 -9.97 1.91 -13.15
N GLU A 137 -9.02 2.67 -12.65
CA GLU A 137 -7.60 2.30 -12.60
C GLU A 137 -7.37 1.02 -11.77
N HIS A 138 -8.03 0.88 -10.62
CA HIS A 138 -7.97 -0.36 -9.84
C HIS A 138 -8.61 -1.56 -10.55
N LEU A 139 -9.65 -1.34 -11.37
CA LEU A 139 -10.19 -2.40 -12.24
C LEU A 139 -9.25 -2.73 -13.41
N MET A 140 -8.50 -1.76 -13.91
CA MET A 140 -7.41 -2.00 -14.86
C MET A 140 -6.29 -2.83 -14.21
N PHE A 141 -5.84 -2.46 -13.00
CA PHE A 141 -4.86 -3.25 -12.26
C PHE A 141 -5.35 -4.68 -12.04
N ARG A 142 -6.63 -4.87 -11.71
CA ARG A 142 -7.22 -6.21 -11.61
C ARG A 142 -7.08 -7.01 -12.92
N GLY A 143 -7.38 -6.42 -14.07
CA GLY A 143 -7.14 -7.07 -15.36
C GLY A 143 -5.66 -7.41 -15.60
N CYS A 144 -4.72 -6.60 -15.09
CA CYS A 144 -3.30 -6.90 -15.15
C CYS A 144 -2.90 -8.06 -14.22
N PHE A 145 -3.43 -8.13 -13.01
CA PHE A 145 -3.21 -9.25 -12.08
C PHE A 145 -3.80 -10.57 -12.61
N GLU A 146 -4.97 -10.52 -13.25
CA GLU A 146 -5.59 -11.70 -13.86
C GLU A 146 -4.72 -12.28 -14.97
N ALA A 147 -4.20 -11.44 -15.86
CA ALA A 147 -3.32 -11.86 -16.95
C ALA A 147 -1.88 -12.17 -16.53
N GLY A 148 -1.39 -11.53 -15.46
CA GLY A 148 -0.01 -11.67 -15.00
C GLY A 148 0.13 -12.81 -14.00
N GLU A 149 0.54 -14.00 -14.42
CA GLU A 149 0.88 -15.06 -13.45
C GLU A 149 2.17 -14.78 -12.70
N THR A 150 3.09 -14.04 -13.33
CA THR A 150 4.34 -13.56 -12.75
C THR A 150 4.38 -12.04 -12.68
N ARG A 151 5.27 -11.51 -11.87
CA ARG A 151 5.49 -10.05 -11.77
C ARG A 151 5.89 -9.41 -13.11
N ALA A 152 6.59 -10.16 -13.99
CA ALA A 152 6.96 -9.70 -15.33
C ALA A 152 5.76 -9.68 -16.29
N ALA A 153 4.89 -10.69 -16.21
CA ALA A 153 3.67 -10.74 -17.00
C ALA A 153 2.67 -9.64 -16.57
N PHE A 154 2.60 -9.32 -15.28
CA PHE A 154 1.86 -8.17 -14.76
C PHE A 154 2.33 -6.86 -15.40
N LEU A 155 3.64 -6.59 -15.39
CA LEU A 155 4.19 -5.38 -16.00
C LEU A 155 4.04 -5.35 -17.52
N THR A 156 4.07 -6.52 -18.17
CA THR A 156 3.78 -6.62 -19.60
C THR A 156 2.35 -6.15 -19.89
N ALA A 157 1.38 -6.59 -19.09
CA ALA A 157 0.00 -6.17 -19.20
C ALA A 157 -0.19 -4.69 -18.86
N LEU A 158 0.40 -4.21 -17.75
CA LEU A 158 0.25 -2.83 -17.29
C LEU A 158 0.85 -1.82 -18.26
N LEU A 159 2.08 -2.07 -18.71
CA LEU A 159 2.85 -1.12 -19.52
C LEU A 159 2.67 -1.34 -21.02
N SER A 160 1.93 -2.39 -21.41
CA SER A 160 1.80 -2.83 -22.80
C SER A 160 3.16 -3.04 -23.47
N ARG A 161 4.12 -3.67 -22.78
CA ARG A 161 5.51 -3.82 -23.24
C ARG A 161 6.00 -5.24 -23.06
N ARG A 162 6.59 -5.84 -24.09
CA ARG A 162 7.16 -7.19 -24.02
C ARG A 162 8.61 -7.12 -23.55
N PRO A 163 8.98 -7.67 -22.38
CA PRO A 163 10.36 -7.66 -21.92
C PRO A 163 11.27 -8.39 -22.90
N ARG A 164 12.52 -7.94 -23.02
CA ARG A 164 13.49 -8.54 -23.96
C ARG A 164 13.84 -9.99 -23.63
N SER A 165 13.88 -10.33 -22.35
CA SER A 165 14.06 -11.70 -21.86
C SER A 165 13.38 -11.90 -20.50
N ILE A 166 12.77 -13.07 -20.30
CA ILE A 166 12.18 -13.49 -19.01
C ILE A 166 13.27 -13.93 -18.01
N ALA A 167 14.44 -14.41 -18.49
CA ALA A 167 15.54 -14.82 -17.61
C ALA A 167 16.07 -13.64 -16.77
N GLU A 168 16.00 -12.43 -17.33
CA GLU A 168 16.35 -11.18 -16.65
C GLU A 168 15.37 -10.83 -15.52
N THR A 169 14.31 -11.61 -15.27
CA THR A 169 13.30 -11.30 -14.24
C THR A 169 13.27 -12.30 -13.08
N ALA A 170 14.20 -13.25 -12.99
CA ALA A 170 14.22 -14.28 -11.94
C ALA A 170 14.77 -13.82 -10.57
N GLY A 171 15.49 -12.68 -10.51
CA GLY A 171 16.15 -12.20 -9.29
C GLY A 171 15.27 -11.41 -8.31
N ALA A 172 15.68 -11.32 -7.04
CA ALA A 172 15.00 -10.50 -6.04
C ALA A 172 15.15 -8.98 -6.32
N GLY A 173 14.16 -8.21 -5.88
CA GLY A 173 14.07 -6.77 -6.09
C GLY A 173 13.60 -6.39 -7.50
N PHE A 174 13.44 -5.08 -7.73
CA PHE A 174 12.86 -4.56 -8.97
C PHE A 174 13.85 -4.35 -10.12
N ALA A 175 15.15 -4.19 -9.81
CA ALA A 175 16.18 -3.87 -10.81
C ALA A 175 16.21 -4.81 -12.04
N PRO A 176 16.02 -6.14 -11.90
CA PRO A 176 16.01 -7.02 -13.06
C PRO A 176 14.80 -6.77 -13.99
N LEU A 177 13.62 -6.45 -13.44
CA LEU A 177 12.42 -6.08 -14.22
C LEU A 177 12.61 -4.75 -14.94
N ASP A 178 13.16 -3.75 -14.24
CA ASP A 178 13.45 -2.46 -14.85
C ASP A 178 14.42 -2.62 -16.02
N ALA A 179 15.50 -3.37 -15.85
CA ALA A 179 16.46 -3.66 -16.92
C ALA A 179 15.79 -4.33 -18.15
N ALA A 180 14.91 -5.30 -17.94
CA ALA A 180 14.23 -6.04 -19.00
C ALA A 180 13.23 -5.19 -19.81
N LEU A 181 12.68 -4.12 -19.20
CA LEU A 181 11.66 -3.24 -19.78
C LEU A 181 12.22 -1.89 -20.27
N ARG A 182 13.44 -1.54 -19.85
CA ARG A 182 14.06 -0.26 -20.19
C ARG A 182 14.25 -0.13 -21.70
N GLY A 183 13.72 0.97 -22.25
CA GLY A 183 13.80 1.25 -23.69
C GLY A 183 13.00 0.29 -24.57
N VAL A 184 12.11 -0.52 -23.99
CA VAL A 184 11.12 -1.28 -24.75
C VAL A 184 9.96 -0.36 -25.12
N THR A 185 9.62 -0.30 -26.40
CA THR A 185 8.47 0.47 -26.91
C THR A 185 7.16 -0.23 -26.58
N ALA A 186 6.11 0.56 -26.32
CA ALA A 186 4.79 0.00 -26.13
C ALA A 186 4.25 -0.68 -27.40
N ASP A 187 3.59 -1.80 -27.21
CA ASP A 187 2.89 -2.60 -28.21
C ASP A 187 1.41 -2.19 -28.19
N ALA A 188 0.94 -1.61 -29.30
CA ALA A 188 -0.43 -1.12 -29.42
C ALA A 188 -1.46 -2.26 -29.30
N ALA A 189 -1.13 -3.47 -29.78
CA ALA A 189 -2.04 -4.61 -29.66
C ALA A 189 -2.20 -5.02 -28.19
N LEU A 190 -1.10 -5.06 -27.41
CA LEU A 190 -1.18 -5.31 -25.97
C LEU A 190 -2.00 -4.26 -25.23
N ARG A 191 -1.89 -2.99 -25.61
CA ARG A 191 -2.68 -1.91 -25.02
C ARG A 191 -4.16 -2.11 -25.30
N ASP A 192 -4.52 -2.39 -26.56
CA ASP A 192 -5.90 -2.55 -26.97
C ASP A 192 -6.53 -3.82 -26.35
N GLU A 193 -5.75 -4.92 -26.22
CA GLU A 193 -6.10 -6.10 -25.43
C GLU A 193 -6.32 -5.76 -23.95
N GLY A 194 -5.47 -4.91 -23.37
CA GLY A 194 -5.60 -4.43 -21.99
C GLY A 194 -6.92 -3.69 -21.77
N VAL A 195 -7.28 -2.78 -22.67
CA VAL A 195 -8.57 -2.06 -22.64
C VAL A 195 -9.75 -3.03 -22.73
N ALA A 196 -9.72 -3.96 -23.68
CA ALA A 196 -10.76 -4.97 -23.84
C ALA A 196 -10.89 -5.86 -22.59
N ARG A 197 -9.77 -6.26 -22.00
CA ARG A 197 -9.74 -7.06 -20.76
C ARG A 197 -10.36 -6.30 -19.58
N THR A 198 -10.02 -5.03 -19.39
CA THR A 198 -10.63 -4.22 -18.33
C THR A 198 -12.14 -4.12 -18.50
N ARG A 199 -12.64 -3.92 -19.73
CA ARG A 199 -14.08 -3.94 -20.03
C ARG A 199 -14.73 -5.28 -19.66
N ALA A 200 -14.11 -6.39 -20.04
CA ALA A 200 -14.59 -7.72 -19.67
C ALA A 200 -14.60 -7.95 -18.16
N VAL A 201 -13.64 -7.39 -17.41
CA VAL A 201 -13.66 -7.39 -15.94
C VAL A 201 -14.88 -6.63 -15.41
N LEU A 202 -15.18 -5.44 -15.93
CA LEU A 202 -16.37 -4.69 -15.51
C LEU A 202 -17.66 -5.49 -15.73
N ASP A 203 -17.79 -6.16 -16.89
CA ASP A 203 -18.98 -6.94 -17.24
C ASP A 203 -19.12 -8.17 -16.35
N ARG A 204 -18.04 -8.95 -16.20
CA ARG A 204 -18.03 -10.15 -15.34
C ARG A 204 -18.34 -9.81 -13.88
N LEU A 205 -17.89 -8.66 -13.40
CA LEU A 205 -18.14 -8.20 -12.04
C LEU A 205 -19.46 -7.45 -11.88
N ALA A 206 -20.28 -7.33 -12.93
CA ALA A 206 -21.53 -6.55 -12.92
C ALA A 206 -21.36 -5.09 -12.44
N VAL A 207 -20.23 -4.46 -12.77
CA VAL A 207 -19.95 -3.06 -12.41
C VAL A 207 -20.84 -2.13 -13.22
N VAL A 208 -21.57 -1.25 -12.55
CA VAL A 208 -22.36 -0.19 -13.21
C VAL A 208 -21.42 0.76 -13.95
N ARG A 209 -21.57 0.83 -15.28
CA ARG A 209 -20.77 1.70 -16.15
C ARG A 209 -21.39 3.10 -16.21
N ALA A 210 -20.59 4.12 -15.94
CA ALA A 210 -20.98 5.51 -16.16
C ALA A 210 -20.65 5.98 -17.59
N ALA A 211 -21.32 7.04 -18.02
CA ALA A 211 -21.00 7.70 -19.28
C ALA A 211 -19.55 8.22 -19.24
N GLY A 212 -18.71 7.71 -20.13
CA GLY A 212 -17.29 8.08 -20.21
C GLY A 212 -16.32 7.07 -19.61
N ASP A 213 -16.78 6.06 -18.84
CA ASP A 213 -15.91 5.04 -18.25
C ASP A 213 -15.03 4.34 -19.30
N ASP A 214 -15.60 4.01 -20.46
CA ASP A 214 -14.86 3.34 -21.55
C ASP A 214 -13.77 4.21 -22.18
N LYS A 215 -13.96 5.53 -22.19
CA LYS A 215 -12.96 6.49 -22.66
C LYS A 215 -11.87 6.67 -21.62
N GLU A 216 -12.24 6.71 -20.34
CA GLU A 216 -11.29 6.85 -19.24
C GLU A 216 -10.41 5.60 -19.09
N ILE A 217 -10.98 4.39 -19.22
CA ILE A 217 -10.20 3.14 -19.26
C ILE A 217 -9.14 3.19 -20.37
N ALA A 218 -9.52 3.62 -21.57
CA ALA A 218 -8.57 3.76 -22.69
C ALA A 218 -7.48 4.79 -22.39
N ARG A 219 -7.83 5.91 -21.74
CA ARG A 219 -6.88 6.95 -21.33
C ARG A 219 -5.88 6.44 -20.29
N ILE A 220 -6.32 5.67 -19.31
CA ILE A 220 -5.47 5.07 -18.27
C ILE A 220 -4.45 4.12 -18.92
N HIS A 221 -4.91 3.19 -19.77
CA HIS A 221 -4.01 2.27 -20.49
C HIS A 221 -3.01 3.02 -21.38
N GLU A 222 -3.46 4.06 -22.08
CA GLU A 222 -2.58 4.91 -22.88
C GLU A 222 -1.52 5.62 -22.03
N ALA A 223 -1.86 6.11 -20.84
CA ALA A 223 -0.90 6.75 -19.95
C ALA A 223 0.22 5.79 -19.54
N PHE A 224 -0.12 4.57 -19.10
CA PHE A 224 0.89 3.56 -18.75
C PHE A 224 1.68 3.06 -19.94
N ALA A 225 1.06 2.87 -21.11
CA ALA A 225 1.76 2.47 -22.34
C ALA A 225 2.78 3.54 -22.78
N LYS A 226 2.32 4.79 -22.88
CA LYS A 226 3.11 5.95 -23.32
C LYS A 226 4.28 6.20 -22.40
N HIS A 227 4.05 6.29 -21.10
CA HIS A 227 5.07 6.71 -20.14
C HIS A 227 5.88 5.53 -19.59
N GLY A 228 5.33 4.32 -19.59
CA GLY A 228 5.99 3.12 -19.08
C GLY A 228 6.40 3.29 -17.61
N LEU A 229 7.58 2.77 -17.27
CA LEU A 229 8.16 2.92 -15.93
C LEU A 229 8.55 4.36 -15.57
N SER A 230 8.58 5.28 -16.54
CA SER A 230 8.85 6.70 -16.32
C SER A 230 7.60 7.52 -15.99
N ILE A 231 6.42 6.90 -15.92
CA ILE A 231 5.22 7.58 -15.44
C ILE A 231 5.46 8.07 -14.01
N ALA A 232 5.09 9.31 -13.74
CA ALA A 232 5.28 9.97 -12.46
C ALA A 232 4.08 10.88 -12.19
N TYR A 233 3.85 11.17 -10.92
CA TYR A 233 2.89 12.19 -10.53
C TYR A 233 3.29 13.56 -11.11
N THR A 234 2.29 14.35 -11.48
CA THR A 234 2.44 15.72 -11.96
C THR A 234 1.48 16.64 -11.23
N MET A 235 1.89 17.89 -11.04
CA MET A 235 1.00 18.96 -10.60
C MET A 235 0.82 19.95 -11.74
N LEU A 236 -0.43 20.31 -11.98
CA LEU A 236 -0.75 21.40 -12.88
C LEU A 236 0.04 22.66 -12.49
N ASN A 237 0.68 23.30 -13.48
CA ASN A 237 1.49 24.51 -13.31
C ASN A 237 2.69 24.37 -12.36
N SER A 238 3.34 23.21 -12.31
CA SER A 238 4.53 23.00 -11.46
C SER A 238 5.59 22.15 -12.16
N ASP A 239 6.83 22.64 -12.17
CA ASP A 239 8.03 21.92 -12.66
C ASP A 239 8.61 20.93 -11.63
N ARG A 240 7.93 20.73 -10.50
CA ARG A 240 8.36 19.81 -9.44
C ARG A 240 8.43 18.39 -9.99
N LYS A 241 9.61 17.76 -9.84
CA LYS A 241 9.82 16.35 -10.12
C LYS A 241 9.37 15.48 -8.94
N TYR A 242 8.82 14.33 -9.27
CA TYR A 242 8.33 13.31 -8.36
C TYR A 242 8.92 11.94 -8.71
N PRO A 243 8.91 10.99 -7.77
CA PRO A 243 9.29 9.62 -8.06
C PRO A 243 8.51 9.07 -9.26
N THR A 244 9.24 8.42 -10.16
CA THR A 244 8.70 7.59 -11.23
C THR A 244 8.20 6.26 -10.67
N LEU A 245 7.38 5.56 -11.45
CA LEU A 245 6.92 4.22 -11.11
C LEU A 245 8.08 3.23 -10.90
N ALA A 246 9.15 3.33 -11.69
CA ALA A 246 10.38 2.57 -11.46
C ALA A 246 11.00 2.86 -10.07
N GLU A 247 11.10 4.13 -9.67
CA GLU A 247 11.64 4.51 -8.36
C GLU A 247 10.74 4.04 -7.22
N ASN A 248 9.41 4.11 -7.38
CA ASN A 248 8.45 3.58 -6.41
C ASN A 248 8.62 2.07 -6.22
N PHE A 249 8.76 1.31 -7.30
CA PHE A 249 8.95 -0.14 -7.22
C PHE A 249 10.36 -0.56 -6.77
N ALA A 250 11.38 0.27 -7.04
CA ALA A 250 12.75 0.06 -6.59
C ALA A 250 13.00 0.52 -5.14
N ALA A 251 12.00 1.17 -4.51
CA ALA A 251 12.11 1.66 -3.15
C ALA A 251 12.50 0.53 -2.17
N ARG A 252 13.26 0.92 -1.14
CA ARG A 252 13.71 0.04 -0.06
C ARG A 252 13.13 0.48 1.27
N ASP A 253 12.90 -0.48 2.15
CA ASP A 253 12.48 -0.22 3.52
C ASP A 253 13.64 0.34 4.37
N PRO A 254 13.40 0.72 5.65
CA PRO A 254 14.43 1.27 6.52
C PRO A 254 15.66 0.37 6.73
N ASP A 255 15.51 -0.95 6.56
CA ASP A 255 16.58 -1.94 6.70
C ASP A 255 17.31 -2.20 5.36
N GLY A 256 16.91 -1.50 4.29
CA GLY A 256 17.50 -1.60 2.96
C GLY A 256 16.92 -2.73 2.10
N ALA A 257 15.90 -3.44 2.57
CA ALA A 257 15.29 -4.54 1.82
C ALA A 257 14.27 -4.02 0.78
N PRO A 258 14.22 -4.62 -0.43
CA PRO A 258 13.13 -4.34 -1.37
C PRO A 258 11.79 -4.78 -0.77
N ALA A 259 10.78 -3.92 -0.80
CA ALA A 259 9.49 -4.21 -0.17
C ALA A 259 8.26 -3.85 -1.00
N SER A 260 8.44 -3.46 -2.27
CA SER A 260 7.33 -3.35 -3.25
C SER A 260 6.64 -4.70 -3.44
N PHE A 261 5.36 -4.71 -3.82
CA PHE A 261 4.67 -5.96 -4.18
C PHE A 261 5.30 -6.69 -5.39
N LEU A 262 6.13 -5.99 -6.18
CA LEU A 262 6.91 -6.57 -7.29
C LEU A 262 8.33 -6.98 -6.91
N ALA A 263 8.69 -6.90 -5.62
CA ALA A 263 10.03 -7.23 -5.13
C ALA A 263 10.39 -8.71 -5.32
N SER A 264 9.43 -9.62 -5.23
CA SER A 264 9.62 -11.06 -5.46
C SER A 264 8.35 -11.69 -6.03
N GLU A 265 8.46 -12.85 -6.66
CA GLU A 265 7.28 -13.61 -7.12
C GLU A 265 6.36 -14.01 -5.96
N GLU A 266 6.93 -14.29 -4.79
CA GLU A 266 6.16 -14.64 -3.60
C GLU A 266 5.29 -13.46 -3.12
N THR A 267 5.86 -12.27 -3.06
CA THR A 267 5.15 -11.05 -2.66
C THR A 267 4.08 -10.69 -3.69
N TYR A 268 4.41 -10.82 -4.98
CA TYR A 268 3.48 -10.61 -6.07
C TYR A 268 2.30 -11.60 -6.00
N ALA A 269 2.59 -12.89 -5.83
CA ALA A 269 1.59 -13.95 -5.74
C ALA A 269 0.64 -13.75 -4.56
N ARG A 270 1.13 -13.26 -3.42
CA ARG A 270 0.30 -12.86 -2.28
C ARG A 270 -0.74 -11.82 -2.67
N VAL A 271 -0.33 -10.72 -3.30
CA VAL A 271 -1.25 -9.66 -3.73
C VAL A 271 -2.19 -10.16 -4.83
N ARG A 272 -1.67 -10.91 -5.80
CA ARG A 272 -2.48 -11.51 -6.88
C ARG A 272 -3.60 -12.36 -6.30
N ARG A 273 -3.34 -13.21 -5.30
CA ARG A 273 -4.39 -14.00 -4.63
C ARG A 273 -5.49 -13.14 -4.02
N LEU A 274 -5.15 -12.02 -3.37
CA LEU A 274 -6.15 -11.09 -2.83
C LEU A 274 -7.05 -10.53 -3.93
N VAL A 275 -6.47 -10.12 -5.06
CA VAL A 275 -7.21 -9.57 -6.21
C VAL A 275 -8.12 -10.62 -6.84
N LEU A 276 -7.61 -11.82 -7.10
CA LEU A 276 -8.39 -12.92 -7.70
C LEU A 276 -9.52 -13.42 -6.79
N ALA A 277 -9.32 -13.35 -5.47
CA ALA A 277 -10.32 -13.72 -4.48
C ALA A 277 -11.34 -12.60 -4.18
N ASN A 278 -11.43 -11.56 -5.00
CA ASN A 278 -12.36 -10.42 -4.81
C ASN A 278 -12.19 -9.72 -3.44
N ARG A 279 -10.94 -9.60 -2.95
CA ARG A 279 -10.63 -8.96 -1.66
C ARG A 279 -10.16 -7.52 -1.79
N VAL A 280 -9.89 -7.04 -3.00
CA VAL A 280 -9.53 -5.62 -3.25
C VAL A 280 -10.73 -4.93 -3.90
N LEU A 281 -11.36 -4.04 -3.16
CA LEU A 281 -12.61 -3.38 -3.50
C LEU A 281 -12.36 -1.88 -3.72
N PRO A 282 -12.28 -1.41 -4.97
CA PRO A 282 -12.21 0.03 -5.24
C PRO A 282 -13.56 0.70 -4.97
N VAL A 283 -13.55 1.82 -4.26
CA VAL A 283 -14.76 2.56 -3.85
C VAL A 283 -14.58 4.02 -4.21
N VAL A 284 -15.59 4.61 -4.85
CA VAL A 284 -15.61 6.07 -5.06
C VAL A 284 -16.12 6.73 -3.78
N GLY A 285 -15.31 7.60 -3.15
CA GLY A 285 -15.65 8.21 -1.87
C GLY A 285 -14.82 9.44 -1.48
N ASP A 286 -15.51 10.48 -1.00
CA ASP A 286 -14.91 11.59 -0.24
C ASP A 286 -14.72 11.16 1.22
N PHE A 287 -13.50 11.28 1.74
CA PHE A 287 -13.21 10.98 3.16
C PHE A 287 -13.96 11.90 4.13
N GLY A 288 -14.31 13.11 3.67
CA GLY A 288 -15.18 14.04 4.38
C GLY A 288 -16.66 13.90 4.02
N GLY A 289 -17.00 12.94 3.16
CA GLY A 289 -18.37 12.63 2.73
C GLY A 289 -19.20 11.95 3.82
N SER A 290 -20.50 11.83 3.57
CA SER A 290 -21.45 11.29 4.55
C SER A 290 -21.79 9.81 4.33
N HIS A 291 -21.34 9.20 3.24
CA HIS A 291 -21.77 7.88 2.80
C HIS A 291 -20.64 6.86 2.76
N SER A 292 -19.68 6.99 1.84
CA SER A 292 -18.75 5.92 1.46
C SER A 292 -18.01 5.28 2.64
N LEU A 293 -17.32 6.07 3.47
CA LEU A 293 -16.61 5.54 4.64
C LEU A 293 -17.53 4.92 5.70
N ARG A 294 -18.78 5.40 5.83
CA ARG A 294 -19.77 4.79 6.74
C ARG A 294 -20.30 3.48 6.19
N ALA A 295 -20.57 3.41 4.88
CA ALA A 295 -20.96 2.18 4.22
C ALA A 295 -19.84 1.12 4.31
N VAL A 296 -18.58 1.53 4.19
CA VAL A 296 -17.41 0.66 4.45
C VAL A 296 -17.42 0.17 5.91
N ALA A 297 -17.66 1.05 6.88
CA ALA A 297 -17.77 0.65 8.28
C ALA A 297 -18.90 -0.37 8.53
N ASP A 298 -20.04 -0.20 7.87
CA ASP A 298 -21.17 -1.13 7.96
C ASP A 298 -20.85 -2.49 7.32
N ASP A 299 -20.17 -2.51 6.16
CA ASP A 299 -19.72 -3.76 5.54
C ASP A 299 -18.68 -4.49 6.39
N MET A 300 -17.77 -3.75 7.04
CA MET A 300 -16.83 -4.30 8.01
C MET A 300 -17.55 -4.95 9.21
N ARG A 301 -18.57 -4.29 9.78
CA ARG A 301 -19.40 -4.87 10.85
C ARG A 301 -20.11 -6.13 10.40
N ALA A 302 -20.73 -6.10 9.22
CA ALA A 302 -21.44 -7.25 8.67
C ALA A 302 -20.53 -8.47 8.46
N ARG A 303 -19.23 -8.24 8.23
CA ARG A 303 -18.20 -9.28 8.09
C ARG A 303 -17.46 -9.62 9.39
N ASN A 304 -17.79 -8.96 10.50
CA ASN A 304 -17.06 -9.06 11.77
C ASN A 304 -15.55 -8.77 11.63
N LEU A 305 -15.20 -7.70 10.91
CA LEU A 305 -13.81 -7.32 10.65
C LEU A 305 -13.42 -6.05 11.38
N LEU A 306 -12.32 -6.13 12.12
CA LEU A 306 -11.65 -4.97 12.70
C LEU A 306 -10.78 -4.27 11.65
N LEU A 307 -10.67 -2.95 11.79
CA LEU A 307 -9.71 -2.12 11.06
C LEU A 307 -8.29 -2.53 11.46
N GLY A 308 -7.47 -2.89 10.49
CA GLY A 308 -6.02 -3.03 10.67
C GLY A 308 -5.34 -1.69 10.43
N VAL A 309 -5.45 -1.19 9.20
CA VAL A 309 -4.81 0.06 8.78
C VAL A 309 -5.80 0.93 8.01
N PHE A 310 -5.84 2.21 8.36
CA PHE A 310 -6.42 3.26 7.54
C PHE A 310 -5.28 4.13 6.97
N TYR A 311 -5.04 4.05 5.66
CA TYR A 311 -4.04 4.86 4.96
C TYR A 311 -4.67 6.08 4.27
N THR A 312 -4.18 7.28 4.59
CA THR A 312 -4.78 8.55 4.16
C THR A 312 -3.95 9.35 3.17
N SER A 313 -2.69 8.95 2.90
CA SER A 313 -1.72 9.84 2.23
C SER A 313 -1.77 11.25 2.85
N ASN A 314 -1.87 12.31 2.05
CA ASN A 314 -2.11 13.67 2.50
C ASN A 314 -3.57 14.13 2.41
N VAL A 315 -4.55 13.23 2.24
CA VAL A 315 -5.98 13.59 2.09
C VAL A 315 -6.47 14.49 3.22
N GLU A 316 -5.99 14.26 4.45
CA GLU A 316 -6.36 15.06 5.61
C GLU A 316 -6.05 16.56 5.44
N GLN A 317 -5.06 16.93 4.62
CA GLN A 317 -4.80 18.33 4.26
C GLN A 317 -6.04 19.01 3.66
N TYR A 318 -6.61 18.40 2.62
CA TYR A 318 -7.78 18.92 1.92
C TYR A 318 -9.02 18.91 2.81
N LEU A 319 -9.09 17.98 3.76
CA LEU A 319 -10.16 17.96 4.76
C LEU A 319 -10.08 19.13 5.75
N PHE A 320 -8.88 19.65 6.05
CA PHE A 320 -8.76 20.91 6.80
C PHE A 320 -9.15 22.11 5.95
N GLU A 321 -8.69 22.17 4.69
CA GLU A 321 -9.02 23.25 3.76
C GLU A 321 -10.54 23.37 3.53
N SER A 322 -11.23 22.24 3.44
CA SER A 322 -12.69 22.15 3.27
C SER A 322 -13.50 22.08 4.58
N ARG A 323 -12.84 22.17 5.75
CA ARG A 323 -13.48 22.06 7.09
C ARG A 323 -14.26 20.75 7.32
N LYS A 324 -13.84 19.66 6.67
CA LYS A 324 -14.45 18.33 6.78
C LYS A 324 -13.69 17.35 7.68
N HIS A 325 -12.57 17.74 8.29
CA HIS A 325 -11.77 16.84 9.13
C HIS A 325 -12.55 16.21 10.30
N GLY A 326 -13.48 16.96 10.92
CA GLY A 326 -14.35 16.42 11.97
C GLY A 326 -15.31 15.32 11.46
N ALA A 327 -15.85 15.47 10.25
CA ALA A 327 -16.70 14.45 9.63
C ALA A 327 -15.91 13.18 9.30
N PHE A 328 -14.66 13.33 8.84
CA PHE A 328 -13.73 12.24 8.65
C PHE A 328 -13.42 11.51 9.96
N ALA A 329 -13.09 12.24 11.04
CA ALA A 329 -12.85 11.63 12.36
C ALA A 329 -14.09 10.84 12.86
N GLY A 330 -15.29 11.38 12.65
CA GLY A 330 -16.54 10.66 12.95
C GLY A 330 -16.73 9.38 12.12
N SER A 331 -16.32 9.39 10.85
CA SER A 331 -16.37 8.20 9.99
C SER A 331 -15.34 7.14 10.38
N VAL A 332 -14.12 7.54 10.76
CA VAL A 332 -13.12 6.63 11.33
C VAL A 332 -13.64 6.02 12.63
N GLY A 333 -14.23 6.83 13.52
CA GLY A 333 -14.83 6.36 14.78
C GLY A 333 -16.05 5.45 14.59
N ALA A 334 -16.65 5.43 13.41
CA ALA A 334 -17.72 4.49 13.07
C ALA A 334 -17.17 3.12 12.64
N MET A 335 -15.89 2.97 12.29
CA MET A 335 -15.35 1.65 11.92
C MET A 335 -15.19 0.76 13.15
N PRO A 336 -15.32 -0.58 13.05
CA PRO A 336 -14.84 -1.48 14.10
C PRO A 336 -13.32 -1.36 14.22
N TYR A 337 -12.79 -0.93 15.36
CA TYR A 337 -11.35 -0.77 15.61
C TYR A 337 -10.99 -1.22 17.04
N ASP A 338 -9.70 -1.45 17.28
CA ASP A 338 -9.15 -1.75 18.61
C ASP A 338 -7.79 -1.03 18.81
N GLU A 339 -7.05 -1.40 19.85
CA GLU A 339 -5.75 -0.81 20.17
C GLU A 339 -4.63 -1.18 19.17
N GLN A 340 -4.86 -2.15 18.27
CA GLN A 340 -3.94 -2.48 17.19
C GLN A 340 -4.22 -1.69 15.91
N SER A 341 -5.42 -1.15 15.73
CA SER A 341 -5.75 -0.35 14.55
C SER A 341 -4.83 0.86 14.40
N ARG A 342 -4.34 1.10 13.18
CA ARG A 342 -3.41 2.19 12.85
C ARG A 342 -3.97 3.13 11.80
N LEU A 343 -3.72 4.41 11.97
CA LEU A 343 -3.80 5.42 10.91
C LEU A 343 -2.40 5.65 10.35
N VAL A 344 -2.28 5.65 9.03
CA VAL A 344 -1.06 6.02 8.31
C VAL A 344 -1.36 7.25 7.47
N ARG A 345 -0.53 8.29 7.61
CA ARG A 345 -0.68 9.58 6.93
C ARG A 345 0.67 10.08 6.44
N VAL A 346 0.65 11.01 5.49
CA VAL A 346 1.87 11.46 4.82
C VAL A 346 1.95 12.97 4.75
N TRP A 347 2.90 13.54 5.50
CA TRP A 347 3.23 14.95 5.39
C TRP A 347 4.14 15.18 4.19
N PHE A 348 3.74 16.07 3.28
CA PHE A 348 4.61 16.63 2.25
C PHE A 348 5.26 17.89 2.81
N ASP A 349 6.58 18.01 2.68
CA ASP A 349 7.37 19.11 3.25
C ASP A 349 6.73 20.49 3.02
N GLN A 350 6.20 20.80 1.83
CA GLN A 350 5.44 22.04 1.56
C GLN A 350 6.18 23.31 2.03
N GLY A 351 7.52 23.31 1.96
CA GLY A 351 8.37 24.40 2.47
C GLY A 351 8.65 24.35 3.97
N ARG A 352 8.05 23.42 4.71
CA ARG A 352 8.26 23.13 6.12
C ARG A 352 8.55 21.63 6.36
N PRO A 353 9.82 21.24 6.46
CA PRO A 353 10.19 19.85 6.75
C PRO A 353 9.58 19.35 8.07
N HIS A 354 9.12 18.11 8.08
CA HIS A 354 8.66 17.46 9.30
C HIS A 354 9.85 17.15 10.23
N PRO A 355 9.72 17.23 11.57
CA PRO A 355 10.81 16.89 12.49
C PRO A 355 11.38 15.47 12.30
N ALA A 356 10.52 14.52 11.91
CA ALA A 356 10.90 13.13 11.60
C ALA A 356 11.25 12.89 10.12
N GLN A 357 11.41 13.94 9.30
CA GLN A 357 11.75 13.79 7.89
C GLN A 357 13.18 13.27 7.74
N ARG A 358 13.34 12.18 6.99
CA ARG A 358 14.64 11.56 6.74
C ARG A 358 15.38 12.26 5.59
N PRO A 359 16.73 12.31 5.60
CA PRO A 359 17.51 12.88 4.52
C PRO A 359 17.16 12.27 3.16
N GLY A 360 17.06 13.10 2.11
CA GLY A 360 16.71 12.66 0.76
C GLY A 360 15.22 12.43 0.51
N HIS A 361 14.38 12.48 1.54
CA HIS A 361 12.93 12.37 1.41
C HIS A 361 12.26 13.73 1.51
N ARG A 362 11.19 13.92 0.73
CA ARG A 362 10.33 15.13 0.73
C ARG A 362 8.99 14.91 1.40
N THR A 363 8.74 13.65 1.76
CA THR A 363 7.55 13.21 2.46
C THR A 363 7.97 12.51 3.74
N THR A 364 7.10 12.55 4.74
CA THR A 364 7.26 11.82 5.98
C THR A 364 5.98 11.06 6.24
N GLN A 365 6.07 9.74 6.38
CA GLN A 365 4.92 8.95 6.82
C GLN A 365 4.88 8.92 8.34
N ILE A 366 3.68 9.07 8.88
CA ILE A 366 3.41 9.02 10.32
C ILE A 366 2.38 7.93 10.55
N THR A 367 2.65 7.06 11.52
CA THR A 367 1.71 6.04 11.97
C THR A 367 1.25 6.38 13.38
N VAL A 368 -0.07 6.39 13.61
CA VAL A 368 -0.66 6.64 14.93
C VAL A 368 -1.72 5.58 15.27
N PRO A 369 -1.91 5.21 16.54
CA PRO A 369 -3.07 4.41 16.94
C PRO A 369 -4.38 5.13 16.62
N VAL A 370 -5.38 4.40 16.11
CA VAL A 370 -6.71 4.97 15.85
C VAL A 370 -7.35 5.48 17.14
N THR A 371 -7.16 4.77 18.25
CA THR A 371 -7.62 5.17 19.58
C THR A 371 -7.07 6.54 19.99
N ALA A 372 -5.75 6.74 19.88
CA ALA A 372 -5.10 8.02 20.21
C ALA A 372 -5.63 9.17 19.33
N PHE A 373 -5.80 8.93 18.03
CA PHE A 373 -6.37 9.92 17.12
C PHE A 373 -7.79 10.35 17.52
N LEU A 374 -8.67 9.38 17.79
CA LEU A 374 -10.06 9.66 18.14
C LEU A 374 -10.19 10.32 19.52
N ASP A 375 -9.43 9.86 20.51
CA ASP A 375 -9.39 10.48 21.84
C ASP A 375 -8.94 11.94 21.76
N ARG A 376 -7.89 12.20 20.97
CA ARG A 376 -7.36 13.54 20.74
C ARG A 376 -8.39 14.42 20.04
N ALA A 377 -9.04 13.91 19.00
CA ALA A 377 -10.07 14.61 18.24
C ALA A 377 -11.29 14.98 19.10
N ALA A 378 -11.73 14.08 20.00
CA ALA A 378 -12.85 14.30 20.90
C ALA A 378 -12.55 15.32 22.01
N LYS A 379 -11.36 15.24 22.63
CA LYS A 379 -10.99 16.13 23.76
C LYS A 379 -10.64 17.55 23.31
N LYS A 380 -9.90 17.69 22.21
CA LYS A 380 -9.49 18.99 21.68
C LYS A 380 -9.25 18.87 20.17
N PRO A 381 -10.18 19.29 19.32
CA PRO A 381 -10.02 19.16 17.87
C PRO A 381 -8.67 19.70 17.37
N PHE A 382 -8.09 19.02 16.39
CA PHE A 382 -6.89 19.50 15.71
C PHE A 382 -7.19 20.83 15.00
N ARG A 383 -6.25 21.77 15.00
CA ARG A 383 -6.46 23.10 14.39
C ARG A 383 -5.97 23.17 12.95
N SER A 384 -5.12 22.24 12.55
CA SER A 384 -4.48 22.21 11.25
C SER A 384 -3.99 20.81 10.90
N TYR A 385 -3.71 20.61 9.62
CA TYR A 385 -3.06 19.38 9.16
C TYR A 385 -1.67 19.19 9.79
N TRP A 386 -0.92 20.29 10.00
CA TRP A 386 0.37 20.24 10.69
C TRP A 386 0.23 19.68 12.11
N ASP A 387 -0.80 20.07 12.86
CA ASP A 387 -1.05 19.53 14.20
C ASP A 387 -1.35 18.03 14.15
N VAL A 388 -2.08 17.57 13.13
CA VAL A 388 -2.40 16.14 12.93
C VAL A 388 -1.16 15.29 12.67
N VAL A 389 -0.17 15.82 11.95
CA VAL A 389 1.06 15.07 11.64
C VAL A 389 2.13 15.18 12.72
N THR A 390 2.10 16.20 13.59
CA THR A 390 3.13 16.42 14.63
C THR A 390 2.69 16.17 16.07
N ARG A 391 1.38 16.05 16.35
CA ARG A 391 0.82 16.04 17.72
C ARG A 391 -0.32 15.03 17.90
N ALA A 392 -0.29 13.95 17.12
CA ALA A 392 -1.33 12.91 17.16
C ALA A 392 -0.99 11.73 18.10
N GLU A 393 0.07 11.87 18.91
CA GLU A 393 0.43 10.97 20.00
C GLU A 393 -0.10 11.49 21.34
#